data_AF-A0A971MMX7-F1
#
_entry.id   AF-A0A971MMX7-F1
#
_cell.length_a   1.000
_cell.length_b   1.000
_cell.length_c   1.000
_cell.angle_alpha   90.00
_cell.angle_beta   90.00
_cell.angle_gamma   90.00
#
_symmetry.space_group_name_H-M   'P 1'
#
loop_
_entity.id
_entity.type
_entity.pdbx_description
1 polymer ?
#
loop_
_entity_poly.entity_id
_entity_poly.type
_entity_poly.pdbx_seq_one_letter_code
_entity_poly.pdbx_strand_id
1 'polypeptide(L)'
;MDELREKAAYMRGVLEGIDFNGDEQRKRLWESLIDFCDEVADDLGNLEDSQREFADYIEAIDEDLGTLEKYFYNEGDDNNDNQEVYFNSAPGHNVLEMSCPFCNQGVYFENEAGDYEVVCPECGKVIWNSTTNSSTSQVSQETKHDVI
;
A
#
# COMPACT_ATOMS: atom_id res chain seq x y z
N MET A 1 -24.99 0.44 9.19
CA MET A 1 -24.90 -0.24 10.51
C MET A 1 -26.20 -0.43 11.30
N ASP A 2 -27.30 0.25 10.98
CA ASP A 2 -28.52 0.23 11.80
C ASP A 2 -29.15 -1.16 11.99
N GLU A 3 -29.01 -2.06 11.00
CA GLU A 3 -29.53 -3.43 11.07
C GLU A 3 -28.87 -4.27 12.18
N LEU A 4 -27.58 -4.02 12.50
CA LEU A 4 -26.88 -4.73 13.56
C LEU A 4 -27.38 -4.26 14.94
N ARG A 5 -27.57 -2.95 15.10
CA ARG A 5 -28.12 -2.35 16.33
C ARG A 5 -29.57 -2.75 16.55
N GLU A 6 -30.38 -2.81 15.50
CA GLU A 6 -31.76 -3.27 15.57
C GLU A 6 -31.83 -4.75 16.00
N LYS A 7 -30.93 -5.60 15.48
CA LYS A 7 -30.82 -7.00 15.91
C LYS A 7 -30.34 -7.14 17.35
N ALA A 8 -29.39 -6.33 17.81
CA ALA A 8 -28.94 -6.33 19.19
C ALA A 8 -30.05 -5.86 20.16
N ALA A 9 -30.78 -4.81 19.80
CA ALA A 9 -31.95 -4.35 20.55
C ALA A 9 -33.07 -5.40 20.61
N TYR A 10 -33.33 -6.10 19.50
CA TYR A 10 -34.25 -7.23 19.46
C TYR A 10 -33.80 -8.35 20.40
N MET A 11 -32.51 -8.73 20.38
CA MET A 11 -31.96 -9.75 21.29
C MET A 11 -32.08 -9.35 22.76
N ARG A 12 -31.89 -8.06 23.09
CA ARG A 12 -32.08 -7.53 24.44
C ARG A 12 -33.54 -7.67 24.89
N GLY A 13 -34.50 -7.35 24.03
CA GLY A 13 -35.92 -7.54 24.32
C GLY A 13 -36.32 -9.01 24.48
N VAL A 14 -35.73 -9.91 23.69
CA VAL A 14 -35.92 -11.36 23.87
C VAL A 14 -35.34 -11.82 25.21
N LEU A 15 -34.19 -11.30 25.62
CA LEU A 15 -33.54 -11.63 26.89
C LEU A 15 -34.39 -11.24 28.10
N GLU A 16 -35.05 -10.08 28.05
CA GLU A 16 -35.95 -9.61 29.10
C GLU A 16 -37.22 -10.48 29.24
N GLY A 17 -37.64 -11.14 28.15
CA GLY A 17 -38.81 -12.02 28.14
C GLY A 17 -38.54 -13.48 28.53
N ILE A 18 -37.27 -13.88 28.68
CA ILE A 18 -36.89 -15.25 29.04
C ILE A 18 -36.79 -15.37 30.57
N ASP A 19 -37.47 -16.36 31.14
CA ASP A 19 -37.28 -16.74 32.53
C ASP A 19 -36.04 -17.62 32.68
N PHE A 20 -35.03 -17.11 33.36
CA PHE A 20 -33.78 -17.81 33.63
C PHE A 20 -33.89 -18.80 34.81
N ASN A 21 -35.09 -19.04 35.36
CA ASN A 21 -35.31 -19.93 36.51
C ASN A 21 -34.39 -19.62 37.70
N GLY A 22 -34.11 -18.33 37.94
CA GLY A 22 -33.25 -17.86 39.03
C GLY A 22 -31.75 -17.98 38.76
N ASP A 23 -31.31 -18.34 37.55
CA ASP A 23 -29.89 -18.35 37.19
C ASP A 23 -29.40 -16.97 36.75
N GLU A 24 -29.11 -16.12 37.73
CA GLU A 24 -28.58 -14.76 37.51
C GLU A 24 -27.22 -14.76 36.79
N GLN A 25 -26.42 -15.82 36.91
CA GLN A 25 -25.13 -15.93 36.23
C GLN A 25 -25.32 -16.07 34.71
N ARG A 26 -26.28 -16.90 34.27
CA ARG A 26 -26.63 -17.02 32.84
C ARG A 26 -27.19 -15.72 32.29
N LYS A 27 -28.04 -15.02 33.05
CA LYS A 27 -28.58 -13.72 32.60
C LYS A 27 -27.47 -12.70 32.39
N ARG A 28 -26.55 -12.55 33.36
CA ARG A 28 -25.39 -11.64 33.24
C ARG A 28 -24.48 -11.95 32.07
N LEU A 29 -24.26 -13.23 31.76
CA LEU A 29 -23.45 -13.63 30.60
C LEU A 29 -24.06 -13.13 29.29
N TRP A 30 -25.39 -13.29 29.14
CA TRP A 30 -26.07 -12.83 27.94
C TRP A 30 -26.14 -11.31 27.84
N GLU A 31 -26.37 -10.61 28.96
CA GLU A 31 -26.30 -9.14 29.01
C GLU A 31 -24.92 -8.66 28.54
N SER A 32 -23.85 -9.24 29.07
CA SER A 32 -22.48 -8.92 28.66
C SER A 32 -22.19 -9.24 27.19
N LEU A 33 -22.80 -10.29 26.63
CA LEU A 33 -22.63 -10.63 25.21
C LEU A 33 -23.35 -9.62 24.31
N ILE A 34 -24.55 -9.18 24.69
CA ILE A 34 -25.30 -8.16 23.94
C ILE A 34 -24.56 -6.82 24.01
N ASP A 35 -24.04 -6.44 25.18
CA ASP A 35 -23.22 -5.22 25.33
C ASP A 35 -21.97 -5.28 24.41
N PHE A 36 -21.28 -6.43 24.35
CA PHE A 36 -20.17 -6.62 23.41
C PHE A 36 -20.61 -6.51 21.94
N CYS A 37 -21.77 -7.06 21.57
CA CYS A 37 -22.30 -6.89 20.22
C CYS A 37 -22.63 -5.43 19.88
N ASP A 38 -23.11 -4.65 20.85
CA ASP A 38 -23.35 -3.21 20.69
C ASP A 38 -22.03 -2.45 20.47
N GLU A 39 -20.99 -2.75 21.25
CA GLU A 39 -19.65 -2.16 21.07
C GLU A 39 -19.08 -2.49 19.68
N VAL A 40 -19.18 -3.74 19.23
CA VAL A 40 -18.74 -4.16 17.89
C VAL A 40 -19.55 -3.45 16.80
N ALA A 41 -20.85 -3.22 17.01
CA ALA A 41 -21.68 -2.48 16.06
C ALA A 41 -21.24 -1.02 15.94
N ASP A 42 -20.88 -0.39 17.06
CA ASP A 42 -20.42 1.00 17.08
C ASP A 42 -19.03 1.13 16.42
N ASP A 43 -18.09 0.25 16.76
CA ASP A 43 -16.74 0.23 16.17
C ASP A 43 -16.76 -0.01 14.66
N LEU A 44 -17.60 -0.96 14.20
CA LEU A 44 -17.75 -1.23 12.78
C LEU A 44 -18.44 -0.07 12.04
N GLY A 45 -19.27 0.72 12.71
CA GLY A 45 -19.81 1.97 12.16
C GLY A 45 -18.74 3.04 11.96
N ASN A 46 -17.90 3.25 12.96
CA ASN A 46 -16.76 4.16 12.83
C ASN A 46 -15.81 3.74 11.70
N LEU A 47 -15.64 2.42 11.50
CA LEU A 47 -14.84 1.88 10.41
C LEU A 47 -15.49 2.12 9.04
N GLU A 48 -16.81 1.94 8.92
CA GLU A 48 -17.57 2.22 7.69
C GLU A 48 -17.43 3.70 7.29
N ASP A 49 -17.55 4.60 8.26
CA ASP A 49 -17.39 6.03 8.02
C ASP A 49 -15.95 6.40 7.59
N SER A 50 -14.94 5.81 8.23
CA SER A 50 -13.54 6.00 7.82
C SER A 50 -13.28 5.44 6.41
N GLN A 51 -13.89 4.30 6.07
CA GLN A 51 -13.78 3.73 4.73
C GLN A 51 -14.44 4.63 3.68
N ARG A 52 -15.57 5.25 4.01
CA ARG A 52 -16.22 6.24 3.14
C ARG A 52 -15.33 7.44 2.91
N GLU A 53 -14.70 7.98 3.95
CA GLU A 53 -13.75 9.09 3.84
C GLU A 53 -12.54 8.72 2.95
N PHE A 54 -12.00 7.50 3.09
CA PHE A 54 -10.94 7.02 2.20
C PHE A 54 -11.38 6.87 0.76
N ALA A 55 -12.63 6.46 0.51
CA ALA A 55 -13.15 6.40 -0.85
C ALA A 55 -13.16 7.79 -1.50
N ASP A 56 -13.59 8.81 -0.76
CA ASP A 56 -13.58 10.20 -1.23
C ASP A 56 -12.14 10.70 -1.52
N TYR A 57 -11.17 10.37 -0.64
CA TYR A 57 -9.77 10.70 -0.90
C TYR A 57 -9.18 9.98 -2.11
N ILE A 58 -9.54 8.71 -2.32
CA ILE A 58 -9.08 7.95 -3.48
C ILE A 58 -9.66 8.55 -4.76
N GLU A 59 -10.93 8.96 -4.77
CA GLU A 59 -11.55 9.64 -5.91
C GLU A 59 -10.84 10.97 -6.21
N ALA A 60 -10.52 11.76 -5.17
CA ALA A 60 -9.75 12.99 -5.35
C ALA A 60 -8.35 12.75 -5.95
N ILE A 61 -7.66 11.69 -5.49
CA ILE A 61 -6.36 11.30 -6.06
C ILE A 61 -6.50 10.88 -7.52
N ASP A 62 -7.54 10.12 -7.87
CA ASP A 62 -7.80 9.70 -9.25
C ASP A 62 -8.05 10.91 -10.17
N GLU A 63 -8.81 11.92 -9.70
CA GLU A 63 -9.04 13.16 -10.45
C GLU A 63 -7.73 13.96 -10.66
N ASP A 64 -6.91 14.08 -9.62
CA ASP A 64 -5.61 14.75 -9.69
C ASP A 64 -4.68 14.04 -10.67
N LEU A 65 -4.61 12.71 -10.61
CA LEU A 65 -3.83 11.89 -11.54
C LEU A 65 -4.36 11.99 -12.98
N GLY A 66 -5.67 11.99 -13.19
CA GLY A 66 -6.28 12.19 -14.50
C GLY A 66 -5.98 13.58 -15.09
N THR A 67 -5.82 14.59 -14.24
CA THR A 67 -5.37 15.93 -14.67
C THR A 67 -3.91 15.91 -15.10
N LEU A 68 -3.04 15.24 -14.33
CA LEU A 68 -1.64 15.04 -14.72
C LEU A 68 -1.50 14.22 -16.00
N GLU A 69 -2.32 13.19 -16.19
CA GLU A 69 -2.36 12.38 -17.40
C GLU A 69 -2.66 13.26 -18.62
N LYS A 70 -3.68 14.13 -18.53
CA LYS A 70 -3.98 15.07 -19.62
C LYS A 70 -2.83 16.03 -19.88
N TYR A 71 -2.16 16.53 -18.85
CA TYR A 71 -1.02 17.44 -19.05
C TYR A 71 0.17 16.74 -19.72
N PHE A 72 0.50 15.52 -19.31
CA PHE A 72 1.65 14.79 -19.84
C PHE A 72 1.39 14.08 -21.17
N TYR A 73 0.16 13.59 -21.41
CA TYR A 73 -0.18 12.79 -22.59
C TYR A 73 -0.98 13.55 -23.65
N ASN A 74 -1.67 14.65 -23.34
CA ASN A 74 -2.43 15.45 -24.33
C ASN A 74 -1.70 16.70 -24.86
N GLU A 75 -0.47 17.02 -24.44
CA GLU A 75 0.36 18.04 -25.12
C GLU A 75 0.96 17.55 -26.46
N GLY A 76 0.37 16.53 -27.08
CA GLY A 76 0.86 15.93 -28.34
C GLY A 76 -0.19 15.57 -29.39
N ASP A 77 -1.50 15.82 -29.18
CA ASP A 77 -2.54 15.38 -30.14
C ASP A 77 -3.33 16.55 -30.72
N ASP A 78 -2.66 17.39 -31.50
CA ASP A 78 -3.33 18.16 -32.55
C ASP A 78 -2.48 18.32 -33.82
N ASN A 79 -1.62 17.34 -34.11
CA ASN A 79 -1.03 17.16 -35.44
C ASN A 79 -0.63 15.70 -35.63
N ASN A 80 -1.48 14.97 -36.37
CA ASN A 80 -1.12 13.92 -37.32
C ASN A 80 0.37 13.57 -37.36
N ASP A 81 0.76 12.50 -36.65
CA ASP A 81 1.64 11.44 -37.11
C ASP A 81 1.78 10.39 -36.00
N ASN A 82 1.90 9.13 -36.38
CA ASN A 82 2.14 7.98 -35.49
C ASN A 82 3.44 8.13 -34.70
N GLN A 83 3.45 8.97 -33.66
CA GLN A 83 4.57 9.08 -32.75
C GLN A 83 4.23 8.24 -31.53
N GLU A 84 4.61 6.96 -31.59
CA GLU A 84 5.05 6.24 -30.40
C GLU A 84 5.83 7.25 -29.56
N VAL A 85 5.35 7.55 -28.35
CA VAL A 85 6.10 8.36 -27.39
C VAL A 85 7.29 7.50 -26.98
N TYR A 86 8.32 7.48 -27.83
CA TYR A 86 9.67 7.17 -27.39
C TYR A 86 9.93 8.20 -26.31
N PHE A 87 10.09 7.72 -25.07
CA PHE A 87 10.95 8.42 -24.13
C PHE A 87 12.16 8.85 -24.95
N ASN A 88 12.37 10.16 -25.07
CA ASN A 88 13.60 10.70 -25.60
C ASN A 88 14.71 10.33 -24.60
N SER A 89 15.08 9.06 -24.54
CA SER A 89 16.46 8.68 -24.66
C SER A 89 16.92 9.23 -26.00
N ALA A 90 17.18 10.55 -26.03
CA ALA A 90 18.15 11.08 -26.96
C ALA A 90 19.32 10.08 -26.93
N PRO A 91 19.75 9.55 -28.08
CA PRO A 91 20.75 8.48 -28.12
C PRO A 91 22.05 9.02 -27.51
N GLY A 92 22.21 8.83 -26.19
CA GLY A 92 23.21 9.54 -25.40
C GLY A 92 22.92 9.73 -23.91
N HIS A 93 21.67 9.75 -23.42
CA HIS A 93 21.40 10.00 -22.00
C HIS A 93 20.74 8.80 -21.30
N ASN A 94 21.56 7.81 -20.90
CA ASN A 94 21.13 6.70 -20.03
C ASN A 94 21.08 7.16 -18.57
N VAL A 95 20.21 8.09 -18.19
CA VAL A 95 20.08 8.50 -16.79
C VAL A 95 19.31 7.41 -16.04
N LEU A 96 19.92 6.83 -15.00
CA LEU A 96 19.33 5.87 -14.08
C LEU A 96 18.95 6.57 -12.77
N GLU A 97 17.76 6.27 -12.25
CA GLU A 97 17.29 6.69 -10.94
C GLU A 97 17.28 5.49 -9.98
N MET A 98 17.85 5.66 -8.78
CA MET A 98 17.77 4.68 -7.72
C MET A 98 17.70 5.33 -6.34
N SER A 99 17.05 4.64 -5.40
CA SER A 99 17.04 5.04 -3.99
C SER A 99 18.28 4.51 -3.27
N CYS A 100 18.99 5.37 -2.55
CA CYS A 100 20.14 4.96 -1.75
C CYS A 100 19.71 3.97 -0.63
N PRO A 101 20.27 2.75 -0.55
CA PRO A 101 19.89 1.77 0.46
C PRO A 101 20.31 2.14 1.90
N PHE A 102 21.12 3.19 2.07
CA PHE A 102 21.65 3.59 3.38
C PHE A 102 20.97 4.82 3.98
N CYS A 103 20.44 5.73 3.15
CA CYS A 103 19.80 6.97 3.60
C CYS A 103 18.43 7.23 2.95
N ASN A 104 18.01 6.36 2.03
CA ASN A 104 16.74 6.42 1.31
C ASN A 104 16.50 7.66 0.46
N GLN A 105 17.56 8.43 0.16
CA GLN A 105 17.50 9.57 -0.76
C GLN A 105 17.58 9.08 -2.23
N GLY A 106 16.81 9.72 -3.12
CA GLY A 106 16.89 9.49 -4.56
C GLY A 106 18.22 9.99 -5.15
N VAL A 107 18.87 9.16 -5.96
CA VAL A 107 20.13 9.46 -6.64
C VAL A 107 19.96 9.25 -8.14
N TYR A 108 20.43 10.23 -8.91
CA TYR A 108 20.38 10.26 -10.38
C TYR A 108 21.81 10.22 -10.93
N PHE A 109 22.12 9.28 -11.82
CA PHE A 109 23.43 9.21 -12.48
C PHE A 109 23.32 8.66 -13.90
N GLU A 110 24.31 8.97 -14.74
CA GLU A 110 24.38 8.47 -16.11
C GLU A 110 25.05 7.09 -16.15
N ASN A 111 24.45 6.16 -16.89
CA ASN A 111 25.05 4.85 -17.15
C ASN A 111 26.09 5.00 -18.28
N GLU A 112 27.31 5.31 -17.87
CA GLU A 112 28.48 5.37 -18.74
C GLU A 112 28.99 3.96 -19.08
N ALA A 113 29.52 3.78 -20.29
CA ALA A 113 30.20 2.54 -20.66
C ALA A 113 31.62 2.52 -20.04
N GLY A 114 31.81 1.76 -18.96
CA GLY A 114 33.11 1.62 -18.30
C GLY A 114 33.02 1.12 -16.86
N ASP A 115 34.17 1.04 -16.19
CA ASP A 115 34.26 0.77 -14.75
C ASP A 115 34.02 2.07 -13.97
N TYR A 116 32.86 2.20 -13.33
CA TYR A 116 32.49 3.36 -12.53
C TYR A 116 31.78 2.93 -11.24
N GLU A 117 31.92 3.76 -10.21
CA GLU A 117 31.22 3.63 -8.94
C GLU A 117 30.34 4.85 -8.70
N VAL A 118 29.15 4.63 -8.17
CA VAL A 118 28.22 5.70 -7.81
C VAL A 118 28.23 5.84 -6.31
N VAL A 119 28.54 7.05 -5.83
CA VAL A 119 28.55 7.39 -4.40
C VAL A 119 27.34 8.26 -4.10
N CYS A 120 26.61 7.92 -3.03
CA CYS A 120 25.50 8.74 -2.58
C CYS A 120 26.01 10.10 -2.06
N PRO A 121 25.48 11.24 -2.56
CA PRO A 121 25.93 12.57 -2.14
C PRO A 121 25.59 12.88 -0.67
N GLU A 122 24.54 12.27 -0.12
CA GLU A 122 24.10 12.53 1.27
C GLU A 122 24.87 11.71 2.32
N CYS A 123 25.17 10.44 2.04
CA CYS A 123 25.79 9.56 3.02
C CYS A 123 27.23 9.14 2.69
N GLY A 124 27.74 9.49 1.50
CA GLY A 124 29.11 9.21 1.08
C GLY A 124 29.43 7.73 0.87
N LYS A 125 28.43 6.84 0.86
CA LYS A 125 28.59 5.40 0.64
C LYS A 125 28.41 5.05 -0.84
N VAL A 126 29.16 4.06 -1.31
CA VAL A 126 28.99 3.48 -2.65
C VAL A 126 27.65 2.74 -2.72
N ILE A 127 26.82 3.08 -3.71
CA ILE A 127 25.50 2.50 -3.92
C ILE A 127 25.43 1.61 -5.18
N TRP A 128 26.35 1.78 -6.12
CA TRP A 128 26.41 1.01 -7.36
C TRP A 128 27.83 0.86 -7.87
N ASN A 129 28.14 -0.29 -8.48
CA ASN A 129 29.42 -0.59 -9.12
C ASN A 129 29.18 -1.38 -10.42
N SER A 130 29.70 -0.90 -11.56
CA SER A 130 29.46 -1.51 -12.87
C SER A 130 30.22 -2.83 -13.10
N THR A 131 31.28 -3.11 -12.33
CA THR A 131 32.14 -4.30 -12.44
C THR A 131 31.55 -5.53 -11.72
N THR A 132 30.69 -5.34 -10.70
CA THR A 132 30.10 -6.47 -9.94
C THR A 132 28.86 -7.08 -10.60
N ASN A 133 28.13 -6.32 -11.43
CA ASN A 133 26.90 -6.78 -12.07
C ASN A 133 27.11 -7.58 -13.37
N SER A 134 28.31 -7.52 -13.95
CA SER A 134 28.71 -8.37 -15.08
C SER A 134 29.12 -9.79 -14.66
N SER A 135 29.21 -10.07 -13.34
CA SER A 135 29.63 -11.38 -12.80
C SER A 135 28.53 -12.19 -12.12
N THR A 136 27.31 -11.68 -11.96
CA THR A 136 26.24 -12.39 -11.23
C THR A 136 25.38 -13.29 -12.13
N SER A 137 26.01 -14.22 -12.85
CA SER A 137 25.33 -15.43 -13.40
C SER A 137 25.76 -16.71 -12.67
N GLN A 138 26.38 -16.62 -11.49
CA GLN A 138 26.67 -17.80 -10.65
C GLN A 138 26.42 -17.52 -9.17
N VAL A 139 25.15 -17.57 -8.75
CA VAL A 139 24.80 -18.06 -7.40
C VAL A 139 23.64 -19.04 -7.55
N SER A 140 23.95 -20.19 -8.15
CA SER A 140 23.27 -21.44 -7.80
C SER A 140 24.19 -22.15 -6.82
N GLN A 141 23.95 -22.02 -5.52
CA GLN A 141 24.28 -23.11 -4.59
C GLN A 141 23.16 -23.27 -3.58
N GLU A 142 22.57 -24.46 -3.70
CA GLU A 142 21.45 -24.99 -2.97
C GLU A 142 21.70 -25.05 -1.45
N THR A 143 20.64 -24.81 -0.72
CA THR A 143 20.34 -25.38 0.59
C THR A 143 20.68 -26.88 0.66
N LYS A 144 21.68 -27.26 1.48
CA LYS A 144 21.60 -28.39 2.44
C LYS A 144 22.92 -28.57 3.19
N HIS A 145 22.90 -28.39 4.51
CA HIS A 145 23.41 -29.39 5.46
C HIS A 145 23.01 -29.00 6.89
N ASP A 146 21.88 -29.57 7.34
CA ASP A 146 21.77 -30.03 8.73
C ASP A 146 22.67 -31.26 8.88
N VAL A 147 23.54 -31.26 9.89
CA VAL A 147 23.86 -32.35 10.84
C VAL A 147 24.98 -31.79 11.75
N ILE A 148 24.66 -31.58 13.03
CA ILE A 148 25.19 -32.33 14.20
C ILE A 148 24.12 -32.21 15.30
#